data_AF-A0AAJ6ERV0-F1
#
_entry.id   AF-A0AAJ6ERV0-F1
#
_cell.length_a   1.000
_cell.length_b   1.000
_cell.length_c   1.000
_cell.angle_alpha   90.00
_cell.angle_beta   90.00
_cell.angle_gamma   90.00
#
_symmetry.space_group_name_H-M   'P 1'
#
loop_
_entity.id
_entity.type
_entity.pdbx_description
1 polymer ?
#
loop_
_entity_poly.entity_id
_entity_poly.type
_entity_poly.pdbx_seq_one_letter_code
_entity_poly.pdbx_strand_id
1 'polypeptide(L)'
;MSVSAEVLTRAPSELEQMDGEINTVSPHRPRSNIRPLSPMPDYVEHRNGVNEVGKLSAEAVVREYEAAVKEIEALGTELQLAAKKCETMVAGVHDVIAEIKEFAAGYRDQGKRFFLQIEAVSLMTTEVRNTCEVLKKKIATDTLTQ
;
A
#
# COMPACT_ATOMS: atom_id res chain seq x y z
N MET A 1 8.94 -12.07 29.64
CA MET A 1 9.74 -11.28 28.67
C MET A 1 8.78 -10.30 28.03
N SER A 2 9.01 -9.00 28.25
CA SER A 2 8.16 -7.91 27.79
C SER A 2 8.41 -7.70 26.30
N VAL A 3 7.43 -7.96 25.45
CA VAL A 3 7.52 -7.66 24.01
C VAL A 3 6.72 -6.38 23.81
N SER A 4 7.45 -5.28 23.59
CA SER A 4 6.94 -3.93 23.47
C SER A 4 5.78 -3.83 22.48
N ALA A 5 4.74 -3.11 22.88
CA ALA A 5 3.56 -2.76 22.08
C ALA A 5 3.87 -1.74 20.95
N GLU A 6 5.06 -1.78 20.38
CA GLU A 6 5.58 -0.78 19.44
C GLU A 6 5.33 -1.12 17.96
N VAL A 7 4.80 -2.30 17.65
CA VAL A 7 4.51 -2.69 16.26
C VAL A 7 3.17 -2.11 15.76
N LEU A 8 2.32 -1.58 16.64
CA LEU A 8 0.96 -1.13 16.29
C LEU A 8 0.82 0.36 15.95
N THR A 9 1.91 1.13 15.89
CA THR A 9 1.87 2.60 15.70
C THR A 9 2.57 3.13 14.44
N ARG A 10 2.97 2.28 13.49
CA ARG A 10 3.61 2.75 12.25
C ARG A 10 2.57 3.15 11.19
N ALA A 11 2.07 4.37 11.37
CA ALA A 11 1.55 5.36 10.41
C ALA A 11 0.39 4.99 9.44
N PRO A 12 -0.79 5.64 9.58
CA PRO A 12 -1.77 5.84 8.50
C PRO A 12 -1.39 7.01 7.55
N SER A 13 -0.25 7.64 7.76
CA SER A 13 0.08 8.97 7.19
C SER A 13 0.43 8.97 5.70
N GLU A 14 0.70 7.81 5.10
CA GLU A 14 1.09 7.70 3.68
C GLU A 14 -0.13 7.54 2.75
N LEU A 15 -1.24 6.96 3.24
CA LEU A 15 -2.48 6.88 2.45
C LEU A 15 -3.21 8.23 2.36
N GLU A 16 -3.25 9.01 3.44
CA GLU A 16 -3.91 10.33 3.44
C GLU A 16 -3.15 11.37 2.59
N GLN A 17 -1.84 11.18 2.34
CA GLN A 17 -1.08 12.05 1.44
C GLN A 17 -1.36 11.76 -0.04
N MET A 18 -1.86 10.57 -0.39
CA MET A 18 -2.18 10.22 -1.77
C MET A 18 -3.54 10.77 -2.24
N ASP A 19 -4.52 10.88 -1.34
CA ASP A 19 -5.84 11.43 -1.67
C ASP A 19 -5.82 12.96 -1.88
N GLY A 20 -4.78 13.65 -1.38
CA GLY A 20 -4.61 15.10 -1.52
C GLY A 20 -4.17 15.57 -2.91
N GLU A 21 -3.52 14.73 -3.71
CA GLU A 21 -2.99 15.13 -5.03
C GLU A 21 -4.02 15.00 -6.16
N ILE A 22 -5.03 14.13 -6.01
CA ILE A 22 -6.03 13.85 -7.06
C ILE A 22 -7.05 15.00 -7.21
N ASN A 23 -7.23 15.83 -6.19
CA ASN A 23 -8.21 16.93 -6.19
C ASN A 23 -7.72 18.26 -6.77
N THR A 24 -6.56 18.30 -7.44
CA THR A 24 -6.02 19.52 -8.04
C THR A 24 -6.28 19.65 -9.55
N VAL A 25 -7.37 19.06 -10.05
CA VAL A 25 -7.91 19.43 -11.37
C VAL A 25 -8.42 20.88 -11.28
N SER A 26 -7.50 21.82 -11.53
CA SER A 26 -7.78 23.25 -11.54
C SER A 26 -8.90 23.57 -12.54
N PRO A 27 -9.86 24.43 -12.18
CA PRO A 27 -10.80 24.96 -13.16
C PRO A 27 -10.00 25.71 -14.24
N HIS A 28 -10.29 25.44 -15.52
CA HIS A 28 -9.72 26.15 -16.66
C HIS A 28 -9.73 27.66 -16.42
N ARG A 29 -8.58 28.22 -16.06
CA ARG A 29 -8.40 29.66 -15.91
C ARG A 29 -8.32 30.28 -17.31
N PRO A 30 -9.01 31.41 -17.59
CA PRO A 30 -8.81 32.15 -18.82
C PRO A 30 -7.33 32.57 -18.89
N ARG A 31 -6.64 32.16 -19.95
CA ARG A 31 -5.23 32.50 -20.21
C ARG A 31 -5.11 33.99 -20.53
N SER A 32 -4.94 34.84 -19.52
CA SER A 32 -4.58 36.25 -19.71
C SER A 32 -3.16 36.55 -19.22
N ASN A 33 -2.18 35.75 -19.64
CA ASN A 33 -0.76 36.10 -19.52
C ASN A 33 -0.15 35.97 -20.91
N ILE A 34 0.48 37.04 -21.39
CA ILE A 34 1.23 37.07 -22.65
C ILE A 34 2.35 36.02 -22.52
N ARG A 35 2.09 34.80 -23.01
CA ARG A 35 3.11 33.75 -23.09
C ARG A 35 4.12 34.23 -24.13
N PRO A 36 5.44 34.16 -23.86
CA PRO A 36 6.44 34.40 -24.89
C PRO A 36 6.09 33.57 -26.12
N LEU A 37 5.95 34.24 -27.27
CA LEU A 37 5.57 33.58 -28.52
C LEU A 37 6.63 32.53 -28.82
N SER A 38 6.21 31.27 -28.82
CA SER A 38 7.08 30.19 -29.28
C SER A 38 7.43 30.46 -30.75
N PRO A 39 8.70 30.21 -31.15
CA PRO A 39 9.07 30.32 -32.55
C PRO A 39 8.15 29.45 -33.39
N MET A 40 7.85 29.93 -34.60
CA MET A 40 6.99 29.19 -35.49
C MET A 40 7.69 27.89 -35.90
N PRO A 41 6.99 26.74 -35.91
CA PRO A 41 7.57 25.49 -36.41
C PRO A 41 7.98 25.57 -37.88
N ASP A 42 8.99 24.79 -38.26
CA ASP A 42 9.59 24.80 -39.60
C ASP A 42 8.60 24.43 -40.73
N TYR A 43 7.52 23.72 -40.40
CA TYR A 43 6.49 23.32 -41.37
C TYR A 43 5.52 24.45 -41.74
N VAL A 44 5.56 25.59 -41.04
CA VAL A 44 4.64 26.70 -41.27
C VAL A 44 5.21 27.60 -42.36
N GLU A 45 4.72 27.39 -43.57
CA GLU A 45 5.03 28.22 -44.73
C GLU A 45 3.77 28.91 -45.25
N HIS A 46 3.88 30.21 -45.55
CA HIS A 46 2.77 30.99 -46.08
C HIS A 46 2.79 31.01 -47.61
N ARG A 47 1.65 30.74 -48.24
CA ARG A 47 1.50 30.88 -49.70
C ARG A 47 1.58 32.34 -50.13
N ASN A 48 2.07 32.57 -51.35
CA ASN A 48 2.09 33.91 -51.96
C ASN A 48 0.67 34.48 -52.08
N GLY A 49 0.49 35.76 -51.73
CA GLY A 49 -0.78 36.47 -51.83
C GLY A 49 -1.70 36.36 -50.60
N VAL A 50 -1.32 35.62 -49.55
CA VAL A 50 -2.05 35.64 -48.27
C VAL A 50 -1.85 37.00 -47.58
N ASN A 51 -2.94 37.62 -47.15
CA ASN A 51 -2.89 38.90 -46.44
C ASN A 51 -2.29 38.72 -45.03
N GLU A 52 -1.83 39.83 -44.44
CA GLU A 52 -1.13 39.78 -43.15
C GLU A 52 -1.98 39.22 -42.01
N VAL A 53 -3.28 39.55 -42.00
CA VAL A 53 -4.23 39.01 -41.00
C VAL A 53 -4.32 37.50 -41.11
N GLY A 54 -4.43 36.95 -42.33
CA GLY A 54 -4.50 35.51 -42.57
C GLY A 54 -3.23 34.79 -42.12
N LYS A 55 -2.05 35.37 -42.35
CA LYS A 55 -0.78 34.83 -41.85
C LYS A 55 -0.75 34.78 -40.32
N LEU A 56 -1.06 35.90 -39.66
CA LEU A 56 -1.06 36.02 -38.21
C LEU A 56 -2.09 35.09 -37.55
N SER A 57 -3.28 34.95 -38.14
CA SER A 57 -4.32 34.04 -37.64
C SER A 57 -3.89 32.58 -37.77
N ALA A 58 -3.33 32.16 -38.90
CA ALA A 58 -2.83 30.80 -39.09
C ALA A 58 -1.70 30.47 -38.11
N GLU A 59 -0.75 31.40 -37.95
CA GLU A 59 0.34 31.30 -36.97
C GLU A 59 -0.16 31.20 -35.53
N ALA A 60 -1.17 31.99 -35.16
CA ALA A 60 -1.76 31.96 -33.82
C ALA A 60 -2.36 30.59 -33.51
N VAL A 61 -3.13 30.03 -34.45
CA VAL A 61 -3.71 28.69 -34.33
C VAL A 61 -2.61 27.66 -34.15
N VAL A 62 -1.58 27.65 -35.00
CA VAL A 62 -0.47 26.70 -34.89
C VAL A 62 0.21 26.80 -33.52
N ARG A 63 0.51 28.02 -33.03
CA ARG A 63 1.12 28.21 -31.72
C ARG A 63 0.26 27.66 -30.58
N GLU A 64 -1.06 27.79 -30.65
CA GLU A 64 -1.96 27.23 -29.64
C GLU A 64 -1.95 25.69 -29.64
N TYR A 65 -1.98 25.07 -30.81
CA TYR A 65 -1.88 23.61 -30.92
C TYR A 65 -0.52 23.09 -30.45
N GLU A 66 0.58 23.72 -30.84
CA GLU A 66 1.93 23.37 -30.35
C GLU A 66 2.05 23.53 -28.83
N ALA A 67 1.42 24.56 -28.25
CA ALA A 67 1.38 24.72 -26.81
C ALA A 67 0.58 23.59 -26.14
N ALA A 68 -0.55 23.18 -26.73
CA ALA A 68 -1.35 22.07 -26.23
C ALA A 68 -0.60 20.73 -26.33
N VAL A 69 0.13 20.49 -27.42
CA VAL A 69 0.96 19.28 -27.59
C VAL A 69 1.99 19.19 -26.47
N LYS A 70 2.71 20.28 -26.18
CA LYS A 70 3.68 20.30 -25.06
C LYS A 70 3.06 19.98 -23.70
N GLU A 71 1.83 20.44 -23.46
CA GLU A 71 1.11 20.15 -22.23
C GLU A 71 0.64 18.69 -22.16
N ILE A 72 0.23 18.11 -23.29
CA ILE A 72 -0.11 16.68 -23.40
C ILE A 72 1.12 15.80 -23.18
N GLU A 73 2.28 16.17 -23.76
CA GLU A 73 3.54 15.46 -23.55
C GLU A 73 3.97 15.51 -22.09
N ALA A 74 3.87 16.68 -21.45
CA ALA A 74 4.14 16.83 -20.02
C ALA A 74 3.22 15.93 -19.18
N LEU A 75 1.92 15.95 -19.44
CA LEU A 75 0.95 15.06 -18.79
C LEU A 75 1.31 13.57 -18.99
N GLY A 76 1.77 13.19 -20.17
CA GLY A 76 2.25 11.83 -20.45
C GLY A 76 3.43 11.43 -19.56
N THR A 77 4.39 12.34 -19.35
CA THR A 77 5.53 12.08 -18.45
C THR A 77 5.10 11.94 -16.98
N GLU A 78 4.16 12.77 -16.53
CA GLU A 78 3.60 12.69 -15.17
C GLU A 78 2.86 11.38 -14.95
N LEU A 79 2.04 10.95 -15.93
CA LEU A 79 1.31 9.68 -15.85
C LEU A 79 2.26 8.47 -15.81
N GLN A 80 3.37 8.50 -16.55
CA GLN A 80 4.37 7.45 -16.52
C GLN A 80 5.06 7.35 -15.16
N LEU A 81 5.37 8.48 -14.53
CA LEU A 81 5.93 8.51 -13.17
C LEU A 81 4.92 7.98 -12.15
N ALA A 82 3.65 8.38 -12.26
CA ALA A 82 2.58 7.89 -11.40
C ALA A 82 2.41 6.38 -11.53
N ALA A 83 2.40 5.84 -12.76
CA ALA A 83 2.31 4.40 -13.01
C ALA A 83 3.45 3.63 -12.32
N LYS A 84 4.69 4.11 -12.44
CA LYS A 84 5.85 3.50 -11.78
C LYS A 84 5.75 3.53 -10.24
N LYS A 85 5.19 4.60 -9.67
CA LYS A 85 4.91 4.70 -8.23
C LYS A 85 3.86 3.66 -7.81
N CYS A 86 2.79 3.50 -8.58
CA CYS A 86 1.77 2.48 -8.34
C CYS A 86 2.36 1.05 -8.40
N GLU A 87 3.18 0.74 -9.40
CA GLU A 87 3.85 -0.56 -9.51
C GLU A 87 4.71 -0.86 -8.28
N THR A 88 5.49 0.12 -7.83
CA THR A 88 6.34 0.00 -6.64
C THR A 88 5.51 -0.23 -5.38
N MET A 89 4.41 0.52 -5.22
CA MET A 89 3.51 0.36 -4.09
C MET A 89 2.85 -1.02 -4.07
N VAL A 90 2.39 -1.51 -5.21
CA VAL A 90 1.78 -2.85 -5.34
C VAL A 90 2.78 -3.94 -4.97
N ALA A 91 4.04 -3.81 -5.41
CA ALA A 91 5.10 -4.72 -5.01
C ALA A 91 5.29 -4.74 -3.48
N GLY A 92 5.37 -3.56 -2.84
CA GLY A 92 5.48 -3.46 -1.38
C GLY A 92 4.29 -4.07 -0.62
N VAL A 93 3.07 -3.92 -1.14
CA VAL A 93 1.88 -4.56 -0.56
C VAL A 93 1.98 -6.09 -0.63
N HIS A 94 2.49 -6.65 -1.73
CA HIS A 94 2.71 -8.09 -1.84
C HIS A 94 3.72 -8.62 -0.81
N ASP A 95 4.79 -7.87 -0.55
CA ASP A 95 5.78 -8.21 0.48
C ASP A 95 5.15 -8.24 1.87
N VAL A 96 4.37 -7.22 2.24
CA VAL A 96 3.66 -7.17 3.53
C VAL A 96 2.65 -8.32 3.66
N ILE A 97 1.95 -8.69 2.58
CA ILE A 97 1.04 -9.85 2.59
C ILE A 97 1.82 -11.15 2.87
N ALA A 98 3.03 -11.29 2.33
CA ALA A 98 3.88 -12.46 2.59
C ALA A 98 4.26 -12.53 4.09
N GLU A 99 4.67 -11.40 4.67
CA GLU A 99 4.98 -11.31 6.10
C GLU A 99 3.77 -11.65 6.98
N ILE A 100 2.57 -11.14 6.65
CA ILE A 100 1.34 -11.45 7.39
C ILE A 100 1.03 -12.95 7.34
N LYS A 101 1.24 -13.60 6.20
CA LYS A 101 1.02 -15.05 6.06
C LYS A 101 1.99 -15.84 6.92
N GLU A 102 3.26 -15.46 6.94
CA GLU A 102 4.27 -16.08 7.81
C GLU A 102 3.92 -15.90 9.28
N PHE A 103 3.56 -14.68 9.68
CA PHE A 103 3.12 -14.38 11.04
C PHE A 103 1.92 -15.24 11.46
N ALA A 104 0.89 -15.33 10.60
CA ALA A 104 -0.28 -16.17 10.85
C ALA A 104 0.08 -17.67 10.96
N ALA A 105 1.02 -18.16 10.16
CA ALA A 105 1.54 -19.53 10.29
C ALA A 105 2.22 -19.74 11.65
N GLY A 106 3.07 -18.80 12.08
CA GLY A 106 3.70 -18.81 13.39
C GLY A 106 2.72 -18.90 14.56
N TYR A 107 1.62 -18.13 14.51
CA TYR A 107 0.55 -18.20 15.53
C TYR A 107 -0.16 -19.55 15.56
N ARG A 108 -0.43 -20.15 14.38
CA ARG A 108 -1.03 -21.50 14.33
C ARG A 108 -0.11 -22.54 14.95
N ASP A 109 1.19 -22.47 14.66
CA ASP A 109 2.19 -23.37 15.24
C ASP A 109 2.31 -23.19 16.75
N GLN A 110 2.33 -21.94 17.23
CA GLN A 110 2.36 -21.66 18.66
C GLN A 110 1.10 -22.16 19.37
N GLY A 111 -0.08 -21.95 18.79
CA GLY A 111 -1.34 -22.49 19.29
C GLY A 111 -1.31 -24.01 19.40
N LYS A 112 -0.81 -24.71 18.37
CA LYS A 112 -0.64 -26.16 18.39
C LYS A 112 0.31 -26.63 19.50
N ARG A 113 1.43 -25.92 19.72
CA ARG A 113 2.35 -26.25 20.82
C ARG A 113 1.68 -26.14 22.19
N PHE A 114 0.96 -25.04 22.44
CA PHE A 114 0.26 -24.86 23.71
C PHE A 114 -0.85 -25.89 23.91
N PHE A 115 -1.62 -26.21 22.86
CA PHE A 115 -2.63 -27.26 22.92
C PHE A 115 -2.04 -28.58 23.42
N LEU A 116 -0.95 -29.04 22.79
CA LEU A 116 -0.28 -30.30 23.17
C LEU A 116 0.29 -30.25 24.60
N GLN A 117 0.87 -29.12 25.00
CA GLN A 117 1.38 -28.95 26.36
C GLN A 117 0.26 -29.02 27.42
N ILE A 118 -0.87 -28.36 27.16
CA ILE A 118 -2.03 -28.37 28.07
C ILE A 118 -2.59 -29.79 28.18
N GLU A 119 -2.74 -30.50 27.06
CA GLU A 119 -3.22 -31.88 27.03
C GLU A 119 -2.29 -32.81 27.84
N ALA A 120 -0.97 -32.73 27.61
CA ALA A 120 0.02 -33.52 28.34
C ALA A 120 -0.01 -33.25 29.85
N VAL A 121 -0.06 -31.97 30.26
CA VAL A 121 -0.12 -31.59 31.68
C VAL A 121 -1.43 -32.05 32.32
N SER A 122 -2.54 -31.97 31.60
CA SER A 122 -3.85 -32.42 32.09
C SER A 122 -3.90 -33.94 32.30
N LEU A 123 -3.33 -34.71 31.36
CA LEU A 123 -3.22 -36.16 31.45
C LEU A 123 -2.34 -36.56 32.64
N MET A 124 -1.15 -35.96 32.76
CA MET A 124 -0.24 -36.21 33.89
C MET A 124 -0.90 -35.88 35.24
N THR A 125 -1.67 -34.78 35.31
CA THR A 125 -2.42 -34.41 36.52
C THR A 125 -3.47 -35.47 36.88
N THR A 126 -4.12 -36.05 35.88
CA THR A 126 -5.11 -37.12 36.08
C THR A 126 -4.45 -38.41 36.58
N GLU A 127 -3.29 -38.77 36.03
CA GLU A 127 -2.48 -39.91 36.50
C GLU A 127 -2.04 -39.73 37.96
N VAL A 128 -1.54 -38.55 38.33
CA VAL A 128 -1.18 -38.22 39.72
C VAL A 128 -2.40 -38.37 40.64
N ARG A 129 -3.56 -37.83 40.25
CA ARG A 129 -4.78 -37.99 41.05
C ARG A 129 -5.16 -39.45 41.25
N ASN A 130 -5.12 -40.25 40.18
CA ASN A 130 -5.47 -41.67 40.24
C ASN A 130 -4.51 -42.45 41.14
N THR A 131 -3.21 -42.21 41.02
CA THR A 131 -2.20 -42.86 41.87
C THR A 131 -2.34 -42.48 43.35
N CYS A 132 -2.61 -41.20 43.66
CA CYS A 132 -2.92 -40.75 45.01
C CYS A 132 -4.17 -41.44 45.59
N GLU A 133 -5.25 -41.55 44.82
CA GLU A 133 -6.47 -42.23 45.25
C GLU A 133 -6.25 -43.73 45.51
N VAL A 134 -5.48 -44.40 44.66
CA VAL A 134 -5.09 -45.80 44.86
C VAL A 134 -4.27 -45.97 46.13
N LEU A 135 -3.27 -45.09 46.35
CA LEU A 135 -2.43 -45.14 47.55
C LEU A 135 -3.24 -44.89 48.82
N LYS A 136 -4.12 -43.88 48.82
CA LYS A 136 -5.02 -43.57 49.92
C LYS A 136 -5.89 -44.75 50.31
N LYS A 137 -6.48 -45.45 49.33
CA LYS A 137 -7.29 -46.66 49.57
C LYS A 137 -6.48 -47.76 50.23
N LYS A 138 -5.26 -48.03 49.75
CA LYS A 138 -4.37 -49.06 50.34
C LYS A 138 -4.06 -48.77 51.80
N ILE A 139 -3.67 -47.53 52.12
CA ILE A 139 -3.38 -47.11 53.49
C ILE A 139 -4.59 -47.32 54.40
N ALA A 140 -5.79 -46.92 53.94
CA ALA A 140 -7.03 -47.06 54.72
C ALA A 140 -7.41 -48.53 54.97
N THR A 141 -7.22 -49.42 53.99
CA THR A 141 -7.43 -50.87 54.19
C THR A 141 -6.43 -51.46 55.17
N ASP A 142 -5.13 -51.12 55.07
CA ASP A 142 -4.10 -51.66 55.94
C ASP A 142 -4.27 -51.22 57.41
N THR A 143 -4.81 -50.01 57.64
CA THR A 143 -5.15 -49.52 59.00
C THR A 143 -6.41 -50.13 59.60
N LEU A 144 -7.29 -50.75 58.79
CA LEU A 144 -8.50 -51.43 59.26
C LEU A 144 -8.28 -52.92 59.56
N THR A 145 -7.17 -53.49 59.10
CA THR A 145 -6.79 -54.90 59.28
C THR A 145 -5.78 -55.15 60.40
N GLN A 146 -5.45 -54.11 61.18
CA GLN A 146 -4.56 -54.16 62.34
C GLN A 146 -5.35 -53.86 63.61
#